data_AF-A0A662G3F6-F1
#
_entry.id   AF-A0A662G3F6-F1
#
_cell.length_a   1.000
_cell.length_b   1.000
_cell.length_c   1.000
_cell.angle_alpha   90.00
_cell.angle_beta   90.00
_cell.angle_gamma   90.00
#
_symmetry.space_group_name_H-M   'P 1'
#
loop_
_entity.id
_entity.type
_entity.pdbx_description
1 polymer ?
#
loop_
_entity_poly.entity_id
_entity_poly.type
_entity_poly.pdbx_seq_one_letter_code
_entity_poly.pdbx_strand_id
1 'polypeptide(L)'
;HSQIPAIKTYKQDHVTNVSLKPDKIYIAFAMSDLGLNTMQDRYYGAWDDPKRGSIPVSWWLDAITIDFCPGIVQYYFETKTKNDFFYGAHVAGRIRPSDFPDLESYLERGKKYLKACDLNIVAFSNHGKYDERVFKTYSKILDNCIGFFYGWMPEYELNKGGDIWVFNDKVWIVTAVGAEKDVQKTVQKISSFIEEHKERPLFITVLVVLGNYPDFTFLEQVKKEVDELYPNQIKWVRGDELVLLAKKAKQ
;
A
#
# COMPACT_ATOMS: atom_id res chain seq x y z
N HIS A 1 5.19 -18.77 18.81
CA HIS A 1 4.16 -18.19 17.92
C HIS A 1 3.45 -19.22 17.03
N SER A 2 4.13 -20.23 16.46
CA SER A 2 3.56 -21.16 15.45
C SER A 2 2.48 -22.13 15.95
N GLN A 3 2.44 -22.42 17.25
CA GLN A 3 1.48 -23.36 17.85
C GLN A 3 0.32 -22.64 18.58
N ILE A 4 0.23 -21.31 18.46
CA ILE A 4 -0.85 -20.56 19.09
C ILE A 4 -2.16 -20.84 18.34
N PRO A 5 -3.26 -21.19 19.03
CA PRO A 5 -4.57 -21.27 18.41
C PRO A 5 -4.95 -19.92 17.82
N ALA A 6 -5.26 -19.90 16.53
CA ALA A 6 -5.67 -18.69 15.84
C ALA A 6 -6.70 -19.02 14.76
N ILE A 7 -7.56 -18.04 14.45
CA ILE A 7 -8.45 -18.16 13.30
C ILE A 7 -7.61 -18.25 12.02
N LYS A 8 -8.03 -19.11 11.09
CA LYS A 8 -7.28 -19.39 9.85
C LYS A 8 -7.73 -18.55 8.66
N THR A 9 -8.77 -17.77 8.84
CA THR A 9 -9.32 -16.89 7.81
C THR A 9 -9.77 -15.62 8.49
N TYR A 10 -9.23 -14.52 7.99
CA TYR A 10 -9.46 -13.17 8.46
C TYR A 10 -10.40 -12.46 7.48
N LYS A 11 -11.00 -11.36 7.93
CA LYS A 11 -11.86 -10.53 7.11
C LYS A 11 -11.45 -9.08 7.23
N GLN A 12 -11.32 -8.44 6.08
CA GLN A 12 -11.00 -7.04 5.96
C GLN A 12 -12.21 -6.28 5.42
N ASP A 13 -12.45 -5.10 5.97
CA ASP A 13 -13.49 -4.21 5.46
C ASP A 13 -13.00 -3.54 4.18
N HIS A 14 -13.46 -4.02 3.04
CA HIS A 14 -13.11 -3.48 1.72
C HIS A 14 -14.09 -2.37 1.29
N VAL A 15 -13.58 -1.27 0.78
CA VAL A 15 -14.40 -0.33 0.00
C VAL A 15 -14.84 -1.04 -1.27
N THR A 16 -16.13 -1.00 -1.57
CA THR A 16 -16.71 -1.66 -2.76
C THR A 16 -17.26 -0.66 -3.77
N ASN A 17 -17.52 0.57 -3.34
CA ASN A 17 -18.10 1.62 -4.17
C ASN A 17 -17.39 2.94 -3.94
N VAL A 18 -17.02 3.63 -5.02
CA VAL A 18 -16.32 4.91 -4.97
C VAL A 18 -16.99 5.96 -5.86
N SER A 19 -17.00 7.20 -5.38
CA SER A 19 -17.43 8.38 -6.14
C SER A 19 -16.22 9.17 -6.61
N LEU A 20 -15.76 8.89 -7.83
CA LEU A 20 -14.71 9.67 -8.47
C LEU A 20 -15.15 11.12 -8.70
N LYS A 21 -14.33 12.07 -8.26
CA LYS A 21 -14.48 13.51 -8.47
C LYS A 21 -13.36 13.96 -9.41
N PRO A 22 -13.67 14.50 -10.60
CA PRO A 22 -12.69 14.74 -11.65
C PRO A 22 -11.70 15.87 -11.31
N ASP A 23 -12.00 16.71 -10.34
CA ASP A 23 -11.19 17.86 -9.92
C ASP A 23 -10.27 17.56 -8.72
N LYS A 24 -10.32 16.35 -8.16
CA LYS A 24 -9.64 16.01 -6.88
C LYS A 24 -8.28 15.37 -7.05
N ILE A 25 -7.46 15.54 -6.01
CA ILE A 25 -6.22 14.82 -5.79
C ILE A 25 -6.48 13.80 -4.68
N TYR A 26 -6.26 12.53 -4.97
CA TYR A 26 -6.44 11.44 -4.03
C TYR A 26 -5.08 10.98 -3.53
N ILE A 27 -4.90 10.96 -2.21
CA ILE A 27 -3.62 10.59 -1.58
C ILE A 27 -3.86 9.43 -0.62
N ALA A 28 -3.04 8.39 -0.72
CA ALA A 28 -2.98 7.31 0.26
C ALA A 28 -1.57 7.19 0.84
N PHE A 29 -1.48 7.07 2.16
CA PHE A 29 -0.26 6.64 2.83
C PHE A 29 -0.11 5.13 2.72
N ALA A 30 0.98 4.68 2.11
CA ALA A 30 1.37 3.28 2.01
C ALA A 30 2.54 3.03 2.98
N MET A 31 2.22 2.50 4.14
CA MET A 31 3.17 2.19 5.22
C MET A 31 3.88 0.88 4.87
N SER A 32 5.18 0.94 4.61
CA SER A 32 5.97 -0.20 4.12
C SER A 32 7.27 -0.37 4.86
N ASP A 33 7.67 -1.61 5.09
CA ASP A 33 9.01 -1.97 5.55
C ASP A 33 9.33 -3.45 5.28
N LEU A 34 10.22 -4.03 6.07
CA LEU A 34 10.50 -5.46 6.15
C LEU A 34 9.24 -6.30 6.48
N GLY A 35 9.39 -7.62 6.53
CA GLY A 35 8.29 -8.56 6.71
C GLY A 35 7.96 -8.81 8.19
N LEU A 36 8.17 -10.05 8.63
CA LEU A 36 7.81 -10.51 9.97
C LEU A 36 8.35 -9.65 11.11
N ASN A 37 9.60 -9.18 11.05
CA ASN A 37 10.20 -8.43 12.15
C ASN A 37 9.44 -7.13 12.44
N THR A 38 9.02 -6.41 11.41
CA THR A 38 8.22 -5.19 11.54
C THR A 38 6.83 -5.52 12.09
N MET A 39 6.21 -6.61 11.62
CA MET A 39 4.94 -7.10 12.14
C MET A 39 5.03 -7.62 13.59
N GLN A 40 6.15 -8.18 14.00
CA GLN A 40 6.35 -8.65 15.38
C GLN A 40 6.51 -7.48 16.35
N ASP A 41 7.15 -6.41 15.89
CA ASP A 41 7.39 -5.19 16.67
C ASP A 41 6.25 -4.16 16.57
N ARG A 42 5.04 -4.59 16.19
CA ARG A 42 3.87 -3.72 16.10
C ARG A 42 4.12 -2.48 15.23
N TYR A 43 4.80 -2.71 14.10
CA TYR A 43 5.26 -1.69 13.16
C TYR A 43 6.12 -0.60 13.83
N TYR A 44 7.12 -1.02 14.60
CA TYR A 44 8.01 -0.15 15.39
C TYR A 44 7.26 0.75 16.40
N GLY A 45 6.17 0.24 16.95
CA GLY A 45 5.29 0.97 17.86
C GLY A 45 4.23 1.84 17.19
N ALA A 46 4.26 2.03 15.86
CA ALA A 46 3.25 2.82 15.15
C ALA A 46 1.84 2.25 15.27
N TRP A 47 1.72 0.93 15.49
CA TRP A 47 0.43 0.31 15.76
C TRP A 47 -0.15 0.68 17.14
N ASP A 48 0.70 1.00 18.11
CA ASP A 48 0.30 1.33 19.47
C ASP A 48 0.12 2.84 19.67
N ASP A 49 0.34 3.65 18.64
CA ASP A 49 0.17 5.11 18.70
C ASP A 49 -1.29 5.46 19.06
N PRO A 50 -1.53 6.26 20.11
CA PRO A 50 -2.89 6.63 20.53
C PRO A 50 -3.67 7.44 19.49
N LYS A 51 -3.00 8.04 18.50
CA LYS A 51 -3.60 8.75 17.38
C LYS A 51 -3.90 7.83 16.19
N ARG A 52 -3.46 6.56 16.21
CA ARG A 52 -3.77 5.61 15.13
C ARG A 52 -5.28 5.56 14.90
N GLY A 53 -5.65 5.61 13.62
CA GLY A 53 -7.04 5.64 13.19
C GLY A 53 -7.65 7.04 13.12
N SER A 54 -6.90 8.12 13.40
CA SER A 54 -7.35 9.50 13.12
C SER A 54 -7.39 9.80 11.61
N ILE A 55 -6.53 9.15 10.84
CA ILE A 55 -6.41 9.29 9.37
C ILE A 55 -6.33 7.91 8.70
N PRO A 56 -6.77 7.77 7.43
CA PRO A 56 -6.65 6.52 6.71
C PRO A 56 -5.20 6.21 6.35
N VAL A 57 -4.76 4.99 6.64
CA VAL A 57 -3.44 4.47 6.26
C VAL A 57 -3.56 3.04 5.74
N SER A 58 -2.62 2.66 4.87
CA SER A 58 -2.53 1.31 4.36
C SER A 58 -1.25 0.66 4.89
N TRP A 59 -1.33 -0.53 5.44
CA TRP A 59 -0.25 -1.25 6.11
C TRP A 59 0.23 -2.43 5.26
N TRP A 60 1.54 -2.52 5.09
CA TRP A 60 2.24 -3.65 4.51
C TRP A 60 2.14 -4.89 5.41
N LEU A 61 1.43 -5.93 4.96
CA LEU A 61 1.21 -7.17 5.72
C LEU A 61 1.78 -8.39 4.99
N ASP A 62 2.72 -9.10 5.62
CA ASP A 62 3.28 -10.34 5.10
C ASP A 62 2.39 -11.54 5.42
N ALA A 63 1.52 -11.89 4.47
CA ALA A 63 0.44 -12.86 4.66
C ALA A 63 0.94 -14.29 4.93
N ILE A 64 2.18 -14.63 4.54
CA ILE A 64 2.78 -15.93 4.84
C ILE A 64 2.97 -16.15 6.36
N THR A 65 2.94 -15.06 7.14
CA THR A 65 3.03 -15.07 8.61
C THR A 65 1.97 -15.95 9.27
N ILE A 66 0.85 -16.23 8.62
CA ILE A 66 -0.18 -17.14 9.16
C ILE A 66 0.33 -18.57 9.35
N ASP A 67 1.37 -19.00 8.63
CA ASP A 67 1.89 -20.37 8.76
C ASP A 67 2.77 -20.55 10.01
N PHE A 68 3.42 -19.49 10.50
CA PHE A 68 4.41 -19.59 11.58
C PHE A 68 4.18 -18.65 12.76
N CYS A 69 3.40 -17.59 12.61
CA CYS A 69 3.01 -16.68 13.69
C CYS A 69 1.56 -16.18 13.52
N PRO A 70 0.54 -17.04 13.41
CA PRO A 70 -0.83 -16.62 13.09
C PRO A 70 -1.46 -15.70 14.16
N GLY A 71 -1.02 -15.80 15.42
CA GLY A 71 -1.46 -14.88 16.47
C GLY A 71 -1.08 -13.41 16.22
N ILE A 72 0.01 -13.14 15.48
CA ILE A 72 0.40 -11.77 15.10
C ILE A 72 -0.62 -11.21 14.10
N VAL A 73 -0.96 -11.99 13.07
CA VAL A 73 -1.95 -11.58 12.07
C VAL A 73 -3.32 -11.40 12.74
N GLN A 74 -3.73 -12.34 13.59
CA GLN A 74 -4.98 -12.23 14.33
C GLN A 74 -5.07 -10.95 15.17
N TYR A 75 -4.01 -10.64 15.93
CA TYR A 75 -3.95 -9.40 16.71
C TYR A 75 -4.20 -8.16 15.85
N TYR A 76 -3.59 -8.08 14.67
CA TYR A 76 -3.80 -6.97 13.75
C TYR A 76 -5.24 -6.87 13.26
N PHE A 77 -5.85 -7.98 12.88
CA PHE A 77 -7.24 -7.99 12.44
C PHE A 77 -8.24 -7.67 13.56
N GLU A 78 -7.96 -8.08 14.80
CA GLU A 78 -8.81 -7.80 15.96
C GLU A 78 -8.69 -6.35 16.45
N THR A 79 -7.54 -5.71 16.23
CA THR A 79 -7.25 -4.36 16.76
C THR A 79 -7.18 -3.27 15.70
N LYS A 80 -7.40 -3.60 14.42
CA LYS A 80 -7.48 -2.61 13.34
C LYS A 80 -8.66 -1.66 13.57
N THR A 81 -8.45 -0.38 13.27
CA THR A 81 -9.53 0.60 13.20
C THR A 81 -10.21 0.55 11.82
N LYS A 82 -11.27 1.35 11.62
CA LYS A 82 -11.89 1.54 10.30
C LYS A 82 -10.95 2.17 9.26
N ASN A 83 -9.95 2.91 9.74
CA ASN A 83 -9.01 3.67 8.92
C ASN A 83 -7.72 2.89 8.62
N ASP A 84 -7.58 1.68 9.18
CA ASP A 84 -6.50 0.76 8.86
C ASP A 84 -6.93 -0.19 7.74
N PHE A 85 -6.12 -0.26 6.69
CA PHE A 85 -6.27 -1.22 5.59
C PHE A 85 -4.96 -1.97 5.38
N PHE A 86 -5.00 -3.28 5.19
CA PHE A 86 -3.83 -4.12 4.91
C PHE A 86 -3.73 -4.41 3.43
N TYR A 87 -2.52 -4.26 2.88
CA TYR A 87 -2.16 -4.75 1.57
C TYR A 87 -1.03 -5.78 1.67
N GLY A 88 -0.99 -6.70 0.71
CA GLY A 88 -0.02 -7.79 0.66
C GLY A 88 1.40 -7.30 0.41
N ALA A 89 2.28 -7.61 1.36
CA ALA A 89 3.72 -7.51 1.23
C ALA A 89 4.24 -8.60 0.30
N HIS A 90 4.36 -8.29 -0.99
CA HIS A 90 4.41 -9.35 -2.01
C HIS A 90 3.23 -10.33 -1.84
N VAL A 91 3.35 -11.58 -2.30
CA VAL A 91 2.27 -12.57 -2.24
C VAL A 91 2.49 -13.58 -1.12
N ALA A 92 3.71 -14.10 -1.00
CA ALA A 92 4.09 -15.15 -0.08
C ALA A 92 5.55 -15.00 0.36
N GLY A 93 5.91 -13.82 0.88
CA GLY A 93 7.28 -13.45 1.22
C GLY A 93 8.03 -12.72 0.10
N ARG A 94 9.11 -12.05 0.47
CA ARG A 94 9.85 -11.13 -0.42
C ARG A 94 10.61 -11.87 -1.52
N ILE A 95 10.36 -11.44 -2.76
CA ILE A 95 11.10 -11.87 -3.96
C ILE A 95 11.42 -10.63 -4.82
N ARG A 96 12.36 -10.78 -5.77
CA ARG A 96 12.46 -9.87 -6.92
C ARG A 96 11.77 -10.52 -8.12
N PRO A 97 10.55 -10.08 -8.51
CA PRO A 97 9.73 -10.84 -9.46
C PRO A 97 10.36 -11.03 -10.85
N SER A 98 11.13 -10.06 -11.33
CA SER A 98 11.83 -10.21 -12.61
C SER A 98 12.91 -11.29 -12.61
N ASP A 99 13.46 -11.60 -11.44
CA ASP A 99 14.60 -12.50 -11.29
C ASP A 99 14.18 -13.84 -10.66
N PHE A 100 12.90 -13.99 -10.30
CA PHE A 100 12.37 -15.19 -9.66
C PHE A 100 12.05 -16.26 -10.74
N PRO A 101 12.77 -17.40 -10.77
CA PRO A 101 12.68 -18.34 -11.89
C PRO A 101 11.29 -18.93 -12.13
N ASP A 102 10.53 -19.20 -11.07
CA ASP A 102 9.20 -19.79 -11.15
C ASP A 102 8.15 -18.85 -10.54
N LEU A 103 8.01 -17.68 -11.19
CA LEU A 103 7.10 -16.63 -10.71
C LEU A 103 5.65 -17.12 -10.65
N GLU A 104 5.18 -17.86 -11.65
CA GLU A 104 3.79 -18.32 -11.70
C GLU A 104 3.46 -19.26 -10.53
N SER A 105 4.32 -20.24 -10.24
CA SER A 105 4.15 -21.14 -9.10
C SER A 105 4.22 -20.42 -7.75
N TYR A 106 5.07 -19.39 -7.63
CA TYR A 106 5.09 -18.54 -6.43
C TYR A 106 3.74 -17.84 -6.23
N LEU A 107 3.19 -17.24 -7.29
CA LEU A 107 1.91 -16.54 -7.23
C LEU A 107 0.76 -17.50 -6.92
N GLU A 108 0.67 -18.63 -7.63
CA GLU A 108 -0.41 -19.62 -7.44
C GLU A 108 -0.42 -20.20 -6.03
N ARG A 109 0.74 -20.60 -5.50
CA ARG A 109 0.85 -21.08 -4.11
C ARG A 109 0.51 -19.98 -3.10
N GLY A 110 0.84 -18.73 -3.44
CA GLY A 110 0.62 -17.58 -2.59
C GLY A 110 -0.83 -17.10 -2.51
N LYS A 111 -1.68 -17.43 -3.49
CA LYS A 111 -3.12 -17.06 -3.49
C LYS A 111 -3.84 -17.45 -2.20
N LYS A 112 -3.47 -18.60 -1.62
CA LYS A 112 -4.07 -19.07 -0.36
C LYS A 112 -3.83 -18.09 0.80
N TYR A 113 -2.67 -17.43 0.85
CA TYR A 113 -2.34 -16.46 1.90
C TYR A 113 -3.13 -15.18 1.72
N LEU A 114 -3.18 -14.63 0.50
CA LEU A 114 -4.01 -13.46 0.19
C LEU A 114 -5.48 -13.71 0.51
N LYS A 115 -6.00 -14.89 0.13
CA LYS A 115 -7.38 -15.28 0.43
C LYS A 115 -7.63 -15.44 1.94
N ALA A 116 -6.72 -16.09 2.65
CA ALA A 116 -6.85 -16.29 4.09
C ALA A 116 -6.80 -14.97 4.86
N CYS A 117 -5.97 -14.02 4.44
CA CYS A 117 -5.87 -12.69 5.04
C CYS A 117 -6.82 -11.65 4.42
N ASP A 118 -7.68 -12.05 3.48
CA ASP A 118 -8.61 -11.15 2.78
C ASP A 118 -7.92 -9.91 2.16
N LEU A 119 -6.75 -10.12 1.53
CA LEU A 119 -5.96 -9.08 0.88
C LEU A 119 -6.27 -9.08 -0.62
N ASN A 120 -6.69 -7.91 -1.13
CA ASN A 120 -7.03 -7.70 -2.54
C ASN A 120 -6.12 -6.68 -3.24
N ILE A 121 -5.06 -6.22 -2.57
CA ILE A 121 -3.98 -5.42 -3.15
C ILE A 121 -2.67 -6.07 -2.74
N VAL A 122 -1.74 -6.12 -3.68
CA VAL A 122 -0.35 -6.54 -3.43
C VAL A 122 0.58 -5.42 -3.86
N ALA A 123 1.68 -5.27 -3.13
CA ALA A 123 2.72 -4.30 -3.43
C ALA A 123 4.10 -4.96 -3.45
N PHE A 124 4.99 -4.46 -4.30
CA PHE A 124 6.41 -4.80 -4.27
C PHE A 124 7.28 -3.78 -5.00
N SER A 125 8.56 -3.78 -4.65
CA SER A 125 9.64 -3.20 -5.44
C SER A 125 10.25 -4.28 -6.36
N ASN A 126 10.70 -3.88 -7.55
CA ASN A 126 11.47 -4.74 -8.45
C ASN A 126 12.89 -4.22 -8.67
N HIS A 127 13.39 -3.40 -7.73
CA HIS A 127 14.70 -2.76 -7.73
C HIS A 127 14.96 -2.02 -9.05
N GLY A 128 14.11 -1.07 -9.39
CA GLY A 128 14.24 -0.19 -10.55
C GLY A 128 13.97 -0.84 -11.91
N LYS A 129 13.41 -2.05 -11.95
CA LYS A 129 13.15 -2.78 -13.20
C LYS A 129 11.68 -2.75 -13.60
N TYR A 130 11.38 -2.03 -14.68
CA TYR A 130 10.11 -2.15 -15.38
C TYR A 130 10.07 -3.46 -16.18
N ASP A 131 9.07 -4.31 -15.94
CA ASP A 131 8.94 -5.61 -16.58
C ASP A 131 7.45 -5.95 -16.82
N GLU A 132 6.96 -5.71 -18.03
CA GLU A 132 5.56 -5.98 -18.38
C GLU A 132 5.17 -7.45 -18.19
N ARG A 133 6.10 -8.39 -18.35
CA ARG A 133 5.80 -9.81 -18.13
C ARG A 133 5.37 -10.00 -16.68
N VAL A 134 6.10 -9.40 -15.73
CA VAL A 134 5.74 -9.43 -14.31
C VAL A 134 4.35 -8.84 -14.10
N PHE A 135 4.08 -7.62 -14.60
CA PHE A 135 2.78 -6.96 -14.36
C PHE A 135 1.61 -7.74 -14.98
N LYS A 136 1.78 -8.26 -16.19
CA LYS A 136 0.78 -9.12 -16.86
C LYS A 136 0.55 -10.42 -16.09
N THR A 137 1.62 -11.09 -15.65
CA THR A 137 1.54 -12.36 -14.91
C THR A 137 0.85 -12.18 -13.56
N TYR A 138 1.23 -11.18 -12.77
CA TYR A 138 0.55 -10.85 -11.50
C TYR A 138 -0.93 -10.53 -11.73
N SER A 139 -1.22 -9.68 -12.71
CA SER A 139 -2.60 -9.26 -13.00
C SER A 139 -3.47 -10.43 -13.49
N LYS A 140 -2.88 -11.42 -14.18
CA LYS A 140 -3.58 -12.62 -14.61
C LYS A 140 -3.85 -13.59 -13.46
N ILE A 141 -2.82 -13.95 -12.69
CA ILE A 141 -2.88 -15.05 -11.71
C ILE A 141 -3.64 -14.63 -10.43
N LEU A 142 -3.40 -13.41 -9.95
CA LEU A 142 -4.00 -12.91 -8.71
C LEU A 142 -5.39 -12.32 -8.97
N ASP A 143 -6.30 -13.15 -9.47
CA ASP A 143 -7.70 -12.85 -9.80
C ASP A 143 -8.49 -12.13 -8.70
N ASN A 144 -8.21 -12.43 -7.42
CA ASN A 144 -8.83 -11.78 -6.26
C ASN A 144 -8.31 -10.35 -5.99
N CYS A 145 -7.20 -9.94 -6.61
CA CYS A 145 -6.69 -8.59 -6.45
C CYS A 145 -7.40 -7.59 -7.38
N ILE A 146 -7.78 -6.44 -6.82
CA ILE A 146 -8.43 -5.34 -7.55
C ILE A 146 -7.42 -4.41 -8.24
N GLY A 147 -6.17 -4.43 -7.77
CA GLY A 147 -5.05 -3.66 -8.29
C GLY A 147 -3.79 -3.83 -7.44
N PHE A 148 -2.76 -3.04 -7.73
CA PHE A 148 -1.42 -3.21 -7.18
C PHE A 148 -0.75 -1.87 -6.90
N PHE A 149 0.15 -1.86 -5.91
CA PHE A 149 1.15 -0.80 -5.76
C PHE A 149 2.50 -1.27 -6.26
N TYR A 150 3.27 -0.37 -6.85
CA TYR A 150 4.58 -0.72 -7.39
C TYR A 150 5.65 0.30 -7.00
N GLY A 151 6.79 -0.22 -6.56
CA GLY A 151 8.00 0.55 -6.34
C GLY A 151 8.21 0.99 -4.89
N TRP A 152 9.48 1.12 -4.54
CA TRP A 152 9.99 1.89 -3.41
C TRP A 152 9.93 3.41 -3.70
N MET A 153 10.79 4.21 -3.06
CA MET A 153 10.90 5.64 -3.36
C MET A 153 11.31 5.86 -4.83
N PRO A 154 10.75 6.86 -5.54
CA PRO A 154 11.02 7.09 -6.97
C PRO A 154 12.51 7.13 -7.34
N GLU A 155 13.33 7.77 -6.52
CA GLU A 155 14.79 7.90 -6.67
C GLU A 155 15.56 6.58 -6.60
N TYR A 156 14.97 5.54 -6.02
CA TYR A 156 15.54 4.19 -5.92
C TYR A 156 14.83 3.18 -6.84
N GLU A 157 13.88 3.64 -7.65
CA GLU A 157 13.11 2.82 -8.59
C GLU A 157 13.32 3.27 -10.03
N LEU A 158 12.31 3.90 -10.63
CA LEU A 158 12.31 4.26 -12.05
C LEU A 158 12.79 5.70 -12.28
N ASN A 159 13.28 6.38 -11.24
CA ASN A 159 13.57 7.83 -11.23
C ASN A 159 12.37 8.70 -11.63
N LYS A 160 11.16 8.14 -11.50
CA LYS A 160 9.87 8.78 -11.70
C LYS A 160 8.81 8.01 -10.90
N GLY A 161 7.71 8.68 -10.56
CA GLY A 161 6.66 8.13 -9.72
C GLY A 161 5.26 8.48 -10.23
N GLY A 162 4.23 7.84 -9.66
CA GLY A 162 2.82 8.18 -9.88
C GLY A 162 2.24 7.77 -11.22
N ASP A 163 2.98 7.02 -12.04
CA ASP A 163 2.42 6.36 -13.21
C ASP A 163 1.26 5.43 -12.81
N ILE A 164 0.24 5.37 -13.67
CA ILE A 164 -0.86 4.41 -13.55
C ILE A 164 -0.85 3.53 -14.80
N TRP A 165 -0.54 2.26 -14.62
CA TRP A 165 -0.59 1.26 -15.69
C TRP A 165 -1.81 0.38 -15.55
N VAL A 166 -2.26 -0.19 -16.68
CA VAL A 166 -3.38 -1.13 -16.71
C VAL A 166 -2.94 -2.40 -17.40
N PHE A 167 -3.10 -3.54 -16.70
CA PHE A 167 -2.84 -4.86 -17.24
C PHE A 167 -3.97 -5.80 -16.82
N ASN A 168 -4.61 -6.49 -17.76
CA ASN A 168 -5.74 -7.39 -17.50
C ASN A 168 -6.81 -6.78 -16.57
N ASP A 169 -7.28 -5.57 -16.90
CA ASP A 169 -8.28 -4.79 -16.16
C ASP A 169 -7.92 -4.46 -14.70
N LYS A 170 -6.64 -4.52 -14.35
CA LYS A 170 -6.10 -4.17 -13.03
C LYS A 170 -5.14 -3.01 -13.14
N VAL A 171 -5.30 -2.07 -12.23
CA VAL A 171 -4.43 -0.89 -12.14
C VAL A 171 -3.19 -1.19 -11.31
N TRP A 172 -2.07 -0.63 -11.76
CA TRP A 172 -0.82 -0.57 -11.04
C TRP A 172 -0.53 0.90 -10.76
N ILE A 173 -0.50 1.28 -9.48
CA ILE A 173 -0.17 2.64 -9.07
C ILE A 173 1.28 2.64 -8.61
N VAL A 174 2.13 3.34 -9.36
CA VAL A 174 3.54 3.49 -9.02
C VAL A 174 3.68 4.50 -7.89
N THR A 175 4.51 4.21 -6.89
CA THR A 175 4.85 5.13 -5.80
C THR A 175 5.16 6.52 -6.35
N ALA A 176 4.39 7.51 -5.93
CA ALA A 176 4.53 8.89 -6.40
C ALA A 176 5.58 9.65 -5.59
N VAL A 177 5.55 9.48 -4.27
CA VAL A 177 6.40 10.22 -3.34
C VAL A 177 6.91 9.29 -2.24
N GLY A 178 8.20 9.34 -1.95
CA GLY A 178 8.78 8.78 -0.72
C GLY A 178 8.81 9.82 0.39
N ALA A 179 8.22 9.51 1.55
CA ALA A 179 8.23 10.40 2.71
C ALA A 179 9.63 10.55 3.33
N GLU A 180 9.94 11.76 3.77
CA GLU A 180 11.22 12.20 4.36
C GLU A 180 11.13 12.38 5.86
N LYS A 181 12.30 12.35 6.55
CA LYS A 181 12.35 12.32 8.04
C LYS A 181 11.69 13.52 8.69
N ASP A 182 11.56 14.54 7.89
CA ASP A 182 11.10 15.86 8.21
C ASP A 182 9.75 16.12 7.53
N VAL A 183 8.82 16.69 8.29
CA VAL A 183 7.48 17.03 7.81
C VAL A 183 7.55 17.98 6.62
N GLN A 184 8.35 19.05 6.72
CA GLN A 184 8.43 20.08 5.68
C GLN A 184 8.97 19.51 4.37
N LYS A 185 10.00 18.65 4.44
CA LYS A 185 10.52 17.97 3.25
C LYS A 185 9.48 17.04 2.62
N THR A 186 8.69 16.35 3.42
CA THR A 186 7.62 15.48 2.90
C THR A 186 6.52 16.30 2.24
N VAL A 187 6.05 17.37 2.90
CA VAL A 187 5.07 18.31 2.36
C VAL A 187 5.59 18.93 1.06
N GLN A 188 6.85 19.34 1.02
CA GLN A 188 7.50 19.87 -0.18
C GLN A 188 7.51 18.86 -1.31
N LYS A 189 7.93 17.60 -1.07
CA LYS A 189 7.92 16.55 -2.11
C LYS A 189 6.51 16.30 -2.65
N ILE A 190 5.49 16.26 -1.78
CA ILE A 190 4.08 16.13 -2.19
C ILE A 190 3.65 17.33 -3.03
N SER A 191 3.95 18.55 -2.58
CA SER A 191 3.62 19.80 -3.27
C SER A 191 4.25 19.86 -4.65
N SER A 192 5.56 19.59 -4.75
CA SER A 192 6.29 19.55 -6.03
C SER A 192 5.69 18.51 -6.97
N PHE A 193 5.36 17.31 -6.49
CA PHE A 193 4.70 16.29 -7.30
C PHE A 193 3.34 16.78 -7.84
N ILE A 194 2.50 17.37 -6.99
CA ILE A 194 1.20 17.96 -7.38
C ILE A 194 1.39 19.09 -8.41
N GLU A 195 2.47 19.86 -8.27
CA GLU A 195 2.76 20.97 -9.16
C GLU A 195 3.23 20.53 -10.54
N GLU A 196 4.05 19.49 -10.61
CA GLU A 196 4.50 18.88 -11.86
C GLU A 196 3.38 18.15 -12.60
N HIS A 197 2.41 17.60 -11.85
CA HIS A 197 1.31 16.80 -12.41
C HIS A 197 -0.02 17.54 -12.29
N LYS A 198 -0.33 18.39 -13.29
CA LYS A 198 -1.55 19.22 -13.29
C LYS A 198 -2.83 18.47 -13.67
N GLU A 199 -2.73 17.30 -14.29
CA GLU A 199 -3.90 16.50 -14.69
C GLU A 199 -4.73 16.07 -13.47
N ARG A 200 -6.06 16.05 -13.65
CA ARG A 200 -7.01 15.63 -12.62
C ARG A 200 -8.01 14.62 -13.21
N PRO A 201 -8.47 13.63 -12.44
CA PRO A 201 -8.10 13.35 -11.05
C PRO A 201 -6.65 12.85 -10.94
N LEU A 202 -5.96 13.24 -9.87
CA LEU A 202 -4.58 12.81 -9.59
C LEU A 202 -4.58 11.76 -8.48
N PHE A 203 -3.72 10.75 -8.59
CA PHE A 203 -3.62 9.65 -7.64
C PHE A 203 -2.19 9.54 -7.13
N ILE A 204 -2.01 9.66 -5.82
CA ILE A 204 -0.69 9.72 -5.17
C ILE A 204 -0.63 8.64 -4.10
N THR A 205 0.31 7.73 -4.26
CA THR A 205 0.79 6.88 -3.17
C THR A 205 2.00 7.55 -2.53
N VAL A 206 1.89 7.87 -1.24
CA VAL A 206 3.00 8.35 -0.42
C VAL A 206 3.55 7.16 0.35
N LEU A 207 4.73 6.70 -0.03
CA LEU A 207 5.42 5.60 0.64
C LEU A 207 6.02 6.11 1.95
N VAL A 208 5.60 5.51 3.06
CA VAL A 208 6.10 5.80 4.41
C VAL A 208 6.92 4.60 4.87
N VAL A 209 8.22 4.81 5.11
CA VAL A 209 9.12 3.76 5.60
C VAL A 209 9.01 3.66 7.11
N LEU A 210 8.40 2.59 7.62
CA LEU A 210 8.06 2.50 9.05
C LEU A 210 9.26 2.59 9.99
N GLY A 211 10.41 2.03 9.63
CA GLY A 211 11.65 2.10 10.41
C GLY A 211 12.21 3.51 10.56
N ASN A 212 11.66 4.49 9.83
CA ASN A 212 12.01 5.90 9.95
C ASN A 212 10.98 6.72 10.75
N TYR A 213 9.72 6.28 10.86
CA TYR A 213 8.61 7.03 11.48
C TYR A 213 7.70 6.11 12.28
N PRO A 214 7.84 6.11 13.61
CA PRO A 214 7.00 5.27 14.44
C PRO A 214 5.70 5.96 14.90
N ASP A 215 5.37 7.19 14.46
CA ASP A 215 4.22 7.92 15.00
C ASP A 215 3.27 8.57 13.99
N PHE A 216 2.01 8.70 14.39
CA PHE A 216 0.92 9.33 13.64
C PHE A 216 0.93 10.86 13.77
N THR A 217 1.70 11.42 14.70
CA THR A 217 1.84 12.89 14.80
C THR A 217 2.49 13.45 13.54
N PHE A 218 3.53 12.77 13.03
CA PHE A 218 4.14 13.08 11.75
C PHE A 218 3.12 13.08 10.60
N LEU A 219 2.34 12.00 10.46
CA LEU A 219 1.38 11.86 9.35
C LEU A 219 0.24 12.89 9.42
N GLU A 220 -0.27 13.17 10.63
CA GLU A 220 -1.27 14.22 10.84
C GLU A 220 -0.75 15.60 10.44
N GLN A 221 0.52 15.89 10.75
CA GLN A 221 1.12 17.17 10.42
C GLN A 221 1.33 17.31 8.90
N VAL A 222 1.87 16.28 8.24
CA VAL A 222 1.99 16.25 6.77
C VAL A 222 0.61 16.44 6.13
N LYS A 223 -0.40 15.71 6.60
CA LYS A 223 -1.77 15.84 6.11
C LYS A 223 -2.29 17.27 6.25
N LYS A 224 -2.17 17.85 7.45
CA LYS A 224 -2.65 19.19 7.76
C LYS A 224 -2.03 20.23 6.84
N GLU A 225 -0.71 20.23 6.70
CA GLU A 225 -0.01 21.25 5.93
C GLU A 225 -0.26 21.11 4.42
N VAL A 226 -0.36 19.89 3.89
CA VAL A 226 -0.78 19.67 2.49
C VAL A 226 -2.22 20.15 2.26
N ASP A 227 -3.14 19.92 3.20
CA ASP A 227 -4.52 20.42 3.10
C ASP A 227 -4.57 21.97 3.15
N GLU A 228 -3.70 22.62 3.90
CA GLU A 228 -3.56 24.08 3.97
C GLU A 228 -3.03 24.67 2.64
N LEU A 229 -2.10 23.99 1.97
CA LEU A 229 -1.59 24.39 0.66
C LEU A 229 -2.61 24.19 -0.47
N TYR A 230 -3.45 23.16 -0.36
CA TYR A 230 -4.41 22.75 -1.40
C TYR A 230 -5.84 22.67 -0.88
N PRO A 231 -6.41 23.80 -0.41
CA PRO A 231 -7.69 23.81 0.28
C PRO A 231 -8.80 23.23 -0.60
N ASN A 232 -9.51 22.24 -0.06
CA ASN A 232 -10.61 21.53 -0.71
C ASN A 232 -10.23 20.71 -1.97
N GLN A 233 -8.96 20.57 -2.32
CA GLN A 233 -8.53 19.77 -3.49
C GLN A 233 -8.19 18.32 -3.12
N ILE A 234 -7.72 18.09 -1.89
CA ILE A 234 -7.20 16.80 -1.45
C ILE A 234 -8.29 15.90 -0.86
N LYS A 235 -8.21 14.61 -1.16
CA LYS A 235 -8.95 13.53 -0.53
C LYS A 235 -7.96 12.47 -0.04
N TRP A 236 -7.80 12.39 1.27
CA TRP A 236 -7.02 11.35 1.92
C TRP A 236 -7.85 10.07 2.01
N VAL A 237 -7.36 8.99 1.41
CA VAL A 237 -8.10 7.74 1.22
C VAL A 237 -7.25 6.54 1.61
N ARG A 238 -7.89 5.40 1.86
CA ARG A 238 -7.21 4.12 2.00
C ARG A 238 -6.73 3.62 0.63
N GLY A 239 -5.84 2.63 0.64
CA GLY A 239 -5.25 2.09 -0.57
C GLY A 239 -6.24 1.39 -1.50
N ASP A 240 -7.23 0.67 -0.94
CA ASP A 240 -8.31 0.05 -1.71
C ASP A 240 -9.20 1.07 -2.42
N GLU A 241 -9.56 2.14 -1.72
CA GLU A 241 -10.29 3.25 -2.31
C GLU A 241 -9.47 3.94 -3.42
N LEU A 242 -8.17 4.18 -3.21
CA LEU A 242 -7.30 4.78 -4.23
C LEU A 242 -7.25 3.93 -5.51
N VAL A 243 -7.08 2.62 -5.36
CA VAL A 243 -7.06 1.66 -6.49
C VAL A 243 -8.38 1.65 -7.24
N LEU A 244 -9.51 1.64 -6.53
CA LEU A 244 -10.84 1.67 -7.16
C LEU A 244 -11.09 2.99 -7.92
N LEU A 245 -10.69 4.12 -7.34
CA LEU A 245 -10.83 5.42 -7.98
C LEU A 245 -9.96 5.52 -9.24
N ALA A 246 -8.70 5.06 -9.17
CA ALA A 246 -7.81 5.01 -10.31
C ALA A 246 -8.34 4.09 -11.42
N LYS A 247 -8.87 2.92 -11.04
CA LYS A 247 -9.52 1.98 -11.99
C LYS A 247 -10.69 2.65 -12.70
N LYS A 248 -11.56 3.34 -11.96
CA LYS A 248 -12.70 4.06 -12.53
C LYS A 248 -12.29 5.21 -13.46
N ALA A 249 -11.13 5.83 -13.23
CA ALA A 249 -10.61 6.90 -14.09
C ALA A 249 -9.97 6.39 -15.39
N LYS A 250 -9.67 5.09 -15.50
CA LYS A 250 -9.08 4.44 -16.69
C LYS A 250 -10.09 3.63 -17.52
N GLN A 251 -11.35 3.58 -17.07
CA GLN A 251 -12.49 3.02 -17.80
C GLN A 251 -13.15 4.12 -18.63
#